data_AF-A0A6M5YIY4-F1
#
_entry.id   AF-A0A6M5YIY4-F1
#
_cell.length_a   1.000
_cell.length_b   1.000
_cell.length_c   1.000
_cell.angle_alpha   90.00
_cell.angle_beta   90.00
_cell.angle_gamma   90.00
#
_symmetry.space_group_name_H-M   'P 1'
#
loop_
_entity.id
_entity.type
_entity.pdbx_description
1 polymer ?
#
loop_
_entity_poly.entity_id
_entity_poly.type
_entity_poly.pdbx_seq_one_letter_code
_entity_poly.pdbx_strand_id
1 'polypeptide(L)'
;MTRPLHRPPRPGLTVAQILDWADAFKTRFGRWPTRTDGRAVLPDTTWLALDACLKRGSRGLNPGSSLAKLLLRHRGRRHKKYLPRLTPILILSWADAHHTRTGEWPCQDTGPVADAPGETWSGVDASLAVGLRGLPGGSSLAQLLAAHRGVRNHLALPPLAVGQILGWGDGHRARTGKWPRRDSGPIPEAPSETWKAVDKALIDGHRGLPGGSSLARLLQAERGVRNPAAVPRLQCWEILFWADFHHDRTGHWPTANSGAIPEAPGETWARVDDALRAGIRGLPGGGSLARLLHRRCEKPNHAALSPLTTERVLAWADAHRSRSGNWPMCGSGTITDAPGETWGAVDEALRFGRRGLSGGSSLPQLLATERGVRNSAAVPPLTREQILTWADAHHARTGHWPTTSSGPVDGVPGETWSAVSAALNTGSRGLPGGGSLARLLTQDRGVRNHMTLPPFAVEQILAWADAYHVRTGAWPCVKSGPIPESPGETWTTVGTALSRGLRGLRGRDSLARLLARERGTRNPAAVPALSVEQIRQWVRAHCRRTGCWPRRNDGPIPEAPGETWARVYHALRTGLRGLPGGSSLAQVAQECEATPAVQSCVS
;
A
#
# COMPACT_ATOMS: atom_id res chain seq x y z
N MET A 1 -51.78 83.56 37.30
CA MET A 1 -50.77 82.49 37.43
C MET A 1 -51.49 81.15 37.51
N THR A 2 -51.72 80.50 36.37
CA THR A 2 -52.36 79.18 36.28
C THR A 2 -51.40 78.12 36.80
N ARG A 3 -51.78 77.41 37.87
CA ARG A 3 -51.08 76.21 38.35
C ARG A 3 -50.90 75.24 37.17
N PRO A 4 -49.68 74.75 36.87
CA PRO A 4 -49.50 73.79 35.80
C PRO A 4 -50.33 72.54 36.10
N LEU A 5 -51.22 72.22 35.16
CA LEU A 5 -52.10 71.05 35.17
C LEU A 5 -51.28 69.82 35.59
N HIS A 6 -51.79 69.08 36.59
CA HIS A 6 -51.21 67.82 37.02
C HIS A 6 -50.92 66.94 35.81
N ARG A 7 -49.65 66.63 35.55
CA ARG A 7 -49.29 65.67 34.52
C ARG A 7 -49.94 64.33 34.88
N PRO A 8 -50.63 63.67 33.94
CA PRO A 8 -51.24 62.37 34.21
C PRO A 8 -50.18 61.36 34.69
N PRO A 9 -50.53 60.46 35.62
CA PRO A 9 -49.62 59.45 36.12
C PRO A 9 -49.08 58.62 34.95
N ARG A 10 -47.75 58.50 34.87
CA ARG A 10 -47.12 57.72 33.81
C ARG A 10 -47.50 56.25 33.97
N PRO A 11 -47.76 55.51 32.88
CA PRO A 11 -48.15 54.11 32.95
C PRO A 11 -47.07 53.26 33.63
N GLY A 12 -47.47 52.17 34.28
CA GLY A 12 -46.54 51.19 34.85
C GLY A 12 -45.61 50.59 33.79
N LEU A 13 -44.41 50.20 34.21
CA LEU A 13 -43.44 49.50 33.38
C LEU A 13 -43.23 48.09 33.93
N THR A 14 -43.15 47.10 33.04
CA THR A 14 -42.76 45.74 33.41
C THR A 14 -41.32 45.44 33.00
N VAL A 15 -40.69 44.47 33.66
CA VAL A 15 -39.36 43.98 33.28
C VAL A 15 -39.35 43.48 31.83
N ALA A 16 -40.40 42.76 31.41
CA ALA A 16 -40.52 42.25 30.04
C ALA A 16 -40.46 43.38 29.01
N GLN A 17 -41.23 44.45 29.21
CA GLN A 17 -41.21 45.62 28.31
C GLN A 17 -39.82 46.25 28.18
N ILE A 18 -39.08 46.37 29.30
CA ILE A 18 -37.71 46.93 29.28
C ILE A 18 -36.76 46.01 28.51
N LEU A 19 -36.93 44.69 28.64
CA LEU A 19 -36.12 43.70 27.91
C LEU A 19 -36.43 43.73 26.42
N ASP A 20 -37.70 43.79 26.02
CA ASP A 20 -38.11 43.88 24.61
C ASP A 20 -37.54 45.13 23.94
N TRP A 21 -37.55 46.27 24.65
CA TRP A 21 -36.91 47.49 24.15
C TRP A 21 -35.40 47.36 24.04
N ALA A 22 -34.76 46.63 24.95
CA ALA A 22 -33.33 46.41 24.91
C ALA A 22 -32.91 45.45 23.80
N ASP A 23 -33.75 44.44 23.54
CA ASP A 23 -33.62 43.51 22.42
C ASP A 23 -33.78 44.27 21.09
N ALA A 24 -34.81 45.10 20.95
CA ALA A 24 -35.00 45.97 19.78
C ALA A 24 -33.82 46.93 19.56
N PHE A 25 -33.29 47.52 20.63
CA PHE A 25 -32.09 48.36 20.57
C PHE A 25 -30.87 47.55 20.09
N LYS A 26 -30.66 46.34 20.62
CA LYS A 26 -29.57 45.46 20.21
C LYS A 26 -29.70 45.07 18.73
N THR A 27 -30.89 44.72 18.28
CA THR A 27 -31.16 44.40 16.87
C THR A 27 -30.82 45.58 15.96
N ARG A 28 -31.16 46.81 16.38
CA ARG A 28 -30.90 48.03 15.60
C ARG A 28 -29.43 48.46 15.58
N PHE A 29 -28.72 48.35 16.71
CA PHE A 29 -27.39 48.96 16.88
C PHE A 29 -26.26 47.93 17.07
N GLY A 30 -26.55 46.63 17.04
CA GLY A 30 -25.57 45.57 17.25
C GLY A 30 -25.01 45.47 18.68
N ARG A 31 -25.46 46.31 19.61
CA ARG A 31 -25.00 46.35 21.00
C ARG A 31 -26.13 46.61 21.97
N TRP A 32 -25.99 46.15 23.21
CA TRP A 32 -26.97 46.41 24.26
C TRP A 32 -26.96 47.89 24.70
N PRO A 33 -28.12 48.45 25.08
CA PRO A 33 -28.24 49.83 25.51
C PRO A 33 -27.55 50.06 26.86
N THR A 34 -26.87 51.17 27.00
CA THR A 34 -26.28 51.73 28.22
C THR A 34 -27.16 52.88 28.70
N ARG A 35 -26.96 53.31 29.96
CA ARG A 35 -27.72 54.44 30.51
C ARG A 35 -27.57 55.76 29.71
N THR A 36 -26.55 55.88 28.87
CA THR A 36 -26.23 57.10 28.11
C THR A 36 -26.78 57.09 26.68
N ASP A 37 -27.44 56.02 26.23
CA ASP A 37 -27.90 55.87 24.83
C ASP A 37 -29.18 56.66 24.49
N GLY A 38 -29.43 57.77 25.18
CA GLY A 38 -30.53 58.69 24.87
C GLY A 38 -31.92 58.07 25.07
N ARG A 39 -32.81 58.30 24.09
CA ARG A 39 -34.23 57.90 24.13
C ARG A 39 -34.40 56.38 23.92
N ALA A 40 -35.31 55.78 24.68
CA ALA A 40 -35.83 54.43 24.47
C ALA A 40 -37.05 54.49 23.51
N VAL A 41 -37.90 53.46 23.49
CA VAL A 41 -39.02 53.34 22.55
C VAL A 41 -40.16 54.34 22.80
N LEU A 42 -40.43 54.71 24.07
CA LEU A 42 -41.46 55.72 24.38
C LEU A 42 -40.90 57.15 24.23
N PRO A 43 -41.67 58.11 23.70
CA PRO A 43 -41.23 59.48 23.43
C PRO A 43 -40.56 60.19 24.62
N ASP A 44 -41.05 59.89 25.83
CA ASP A 44 -40.64 60.55 27.09
C ASP A 44 -39.75 59.67 27.99
N THR A 45 -39.24 58.54 27.48
CA THR A 45 -38.46 57.59 28.28
C THR A 45 -37.05 57.46 27.74
N THR A 46 -36.04 57.81 28.54
CA THR A 46 -34.62 57.60 28.21
C THR A 46 -34.06 56.36 28.92
N TRP A 47 -32.98 55.79 28.41
CA TRP A 47 -32.28 54.68 29.07
C TRP A 47 -31.78 55.06 30.47
N LEU A 48 -31.40 56.32 30.68
CA LEU A 48 -31.07 56.86 32.01
C LEU A 48 -32.27 56.85 32.96
N ALA A 49 -33.44 57.29 32.48
CA ALA A 49 -34.67 57.28 33.27
C ALA A 49 -35.11 55.86 33.62
N LEU A 50 -34.94 54.90 32.71
CA LEU A 50 -35.21 53.47 32.97
C LEU A 50 -34.28 52.90 34.02
N ASP A 51 -32.97 53.16 33.93
CA ASP A 51 -32.00 52.74 34.94
C ASP A 51 -32.31 53.34 36.32
N ALA A 52 -32.76 54.60 36.37
CA ALA A 52 -33.19 55.24 37.60
C ALA A 52 -34.47 54.61 38.17
N CYS A 53 -35.46 54.27 37.33
CA CYS A 53 -36.68 53.58 37.75
C CYS A 53 -36.36 52.19 38.33
N LEU A 54 -35.47 51.42 37.69
CA LEU A 54 -35.02 50.11 38.18
C LEU A 54 -34.27 50.19 39.52
N LYS A 55 -33.52 51.26 39.75
CA LYS A 55 -32.81 51.49 41.03
C LYS A 55 -33.77 51.84 42.16
N ARG A 56 -34.72 52.75 41.89
CA ARG A 56 -35.62 53.32 42.90
C ARG A 56 -36.94 52.56 43.08
N GLY A 57 -37.25 51.60 42.20
CA GLY A 57 -38.52 50.89 42.21
C GLY A 57 -39.72 51.74 41.75
N SER A 58 -39.47 52.69 40.84
CA SER A 58 -40.53 53.58 40.34
C SER A 58 -41.27 52.97 39.13
N ARG A 59 -42.52 53.41 38.88
CA ARG A 59 -43.40 52.91 37.82
C ARG A 59 -43.73 51.41 37.93
N GLY A 60 -43.84 50.88 39.16
CA GLY A 60 -44.24 49.48 39.41
C GLY A 60 -43.10 48.46 39.29
N LEU A 61 -41.85 48.91 39.22
CA LEU A 61 -40.66 48.04 39.22
C LEU A 61 -40.17 47.77 40.65
N ASN A 62 -39.52 46.63 40.88
CA ASN A 62 -38.87 46.35 42.17
C ASN A 62 -37.58 47.18 42.32
N PRO A 63 -37.32 47.82 43.49
CA PRO A 63 -36.10 48.59 43.73
C PRO A 63 -34.85 47.69 43.82
N GLY A 64 -33.66 48.30 43.72
CA GLY A 64 -32.36 47.61 43.90
C GLY A 64 -31.76 46.97 42.64
N SER A 65 -32.46 47.03 41.51
CA SER A 65 -31.94 46.60 40.20
C SER A 65 -31.24 47.75 39.45
N SER A 66 -30.69 47.45 38.28
CA SER A 66 -30.19 48.45 37.33
C SER A 66 -30.36 47.89 35.92
N LEU A 67 -30.33 48.73 34.89
CA LEU A 67 -30.40 48.26 33.51
C LEU A 67 -29.30 47.23 33.23
N ALA A 68 -28.11 47.46 33.78
CA ALA A 68 -26.99 46.53 33.72
C ALA A 68 -27.26 45.20 34.41
N LYS A 69 -27.77 45.21 35.65
CA LYS A 69 -28.09 43.97 36.39
C LYS A 69 -29.21 43.19 35.70
N LEU A 70 -30.20 43.90 35.16
CA LEU A 70 -31.34 43.32 34.45
C LEU A 70 -30.88 42.59 33.17
N LEU A 71 -30.06 43.25 32.35
CA LEU A 71 -29.52 42.67 31.12
C LEU A 71 -28.51 41.54 31.39
N LEU A 72 -27.75 41.64 32.48
CA LEU A 72 -26.90 40.53 32.93
C LEU A 72 -27.75 39.30 33.28
N ARG A 73 -28.80 39.49 34.08
CA ARG A 73 -29.65 38.39 34.57
C ARG A 73 -30.46 37.73 33.46
N HIS A 74 -31.07 38.52 32.57
CA HIS A 74 -32.06 38.00 31.61
C HIS A 74 -31.51 37.76 30.21
N ARG A 75 -30.35 38.33 29.87
CA ARG A 75 -29.80 38.31 28.51
C ARG A 75 -28.30 38.02 28.48
N GLY A 76 -27.71 37.64 29.62
CA GLY A 76 -26.28 37.29 29.73
C GLY A 76 -25.34 38.45 29.40
N ARG A 77 -25.81 39.71 29.42
CA ARG A 77 -24.95 40.85 29.08
C ARG A 77 -23.92 41.07 30.18
N ARG A 78 -22.64 40.91 29.84
CA ARG A 78 -21.50 41.19 30.72
C ARG A 78 -21.53 42.64 31.22
N HIS A 79 -21.38 42.82 32.54
CA HIS A 79 -21.20 44.12 33.16
C HIS A 79 -19.89 44.15 33.96
N LYS A 80 -19.04 45.15 33.71
CA LYS A 80 -17.69 45.24 34.31
C LYS A 80 -17.66 45.15 35.84
N LYS A 81 -18.72 45.58 36.53
CA LYS A 81 -18.82 45.55 38.01
C LYS A 81 -19.48 44.28 38.58
N TYR A 82 -20.09 43.45 37.74
CA TYR A 82 -20.86 42.27 38.18
C TYR A 82 -20.41 41.03 37.40
N LEU A 83 -19.11 40.86 37.25
CA LEU A 83 -18.55 39.66 36.63
C LEU A 83 -18.78 38.46 37.57
N PRO A 84 -19.15 37.28 37.03
CA PRO A 84 -19.29 36.09 37.87
C PRO A 84 -17.96 35.77 38.55
N ARG A 85 -18.03 35.26 39.78
CA ARG A 85 -16.84 34.77 40.50
C ARG A 85 -16.22 33.63 39.70
N LEU A 86 -14.91 33.67 39.50
CA LEU A 86 -14.18 32.60 38.87
C LEU A 86 -13.69 31.64 39.94
N THR A 87 -13.87 30.36 39.70
CA THR A 87 -13.27 29.29 40.51
C THR A 87 -12.30 28.51 39.64
N PRO A 88 -11.24 27.91 40.22
CA PRO A 88 -10.34 27.03 39.49
C PRO A 88 -11.10 25.93 38.72
N ILE A 89 -12.12 25.32 39.35
CA ILE A 89 -12.96 24.27 38.75
C ILE A 89 -13.67 24.78 37.49
N LEU A 90 -14.25 25.99 37.53
CA LEU A 90 -14.94 26.57 36.39
C LEU A 90 -13.96 26.85 35.23
N ILE A 91 -12.80 27.43 35.52
CA ILE A 91 -11.76 27.70 34.52
C ILE A 91 -11.29 26.40 33.86
N LEU A 92 -11.05 25.36 34.67
CA LEU A 92 -10.64 24.05 34.17
C LEU A 92 -11.73 23.42 33.29
N SER A 93 -13.01 23.52 33.67
CA SER A 93 -14.11 23.00 32.84
C SER A 93 -14.18 23.68 31.47
N TRP A 94 -13.95 25.00 31.40
CA TRP A 94 -13.87 25.71 30.14
C TRP A 94 -12.65 25.30 29.31
N ALA A 95 -11.52 25.02 29.98
CA ALA A 95 -10.30 24.61 29.30
C ALA A 95 -10.41 23.19 28.75
N ASP A 96 -11.04 22.28 29.50
CA ASP A 96 -11.36 20.92 29.07
C ASP A 96 -12.31 20.93 27.86
N ALA A 97 -13.36 21.75 27.90
CA ALA A 97 -14.28 21.94 26.78
C ALA A 97 -13.58 22.53 25.55
N HIS A 98 -12.65 23.47 25.77
CA HIS A 98 -11.83 24.02 24.70
C HIS A 98 -10.93 22.96 24.06
N HIS A 99 -10.17 22.22 24.87
CA HIS A 99 -9.28 21.15 24.40
C HIS A 99 -10.05 20.04 23.69
N THR A 100 -11.24 19.67 24.18
CA THR A 100 -12.11 18.70 23.51
C THR A 100 -12.50 19.15 22.10
N ARG A 101 -12.68 20.46 21.89
CA ARG A 101 -13.10 21.03 20.60
C ARG A 101 -11.94 21.23 19.63
N THR A 102 -10.78 21.66 20.11
CA THR A 102 -9.66 22.10 19.26
C THR A 102 -8.49 21.12 19.24
N GLY A 103 -8.41 20.21 20.21
CA GLY A 103 -7.23 19.38 20.45
C GLY A 103 -6.06 20.12 21.11
N GLU A 104 -6.23 21.40 21.45
CA GLU A 104 -5.19 22.24 22.06
C GLU A 104 -5.67 22.83 23.38
N TRP A 105 -4.78 22.94 24.37
CA TRP A 105 -5.10 23.63 25.61
C TRP A 105 -5.07 25.15 25.39
N PRO A 106 -6.02 25.91 25.96
CA PRO A 106 -6.03 27.35 25.78
C PRO A 106 -4.82 28.02 26.45
N CYS A 107 -4.25 29.02 25.78
CA CYS A 107 -3.31 29.98 26.33
C CYS A 107 -3.97 31.36 26.46
N GLN A 108 -3.29 32.33 27.07
CA GLN A 108 -3.82 33.69 27.23
C GLN A 108 -4.23 34.34 25.89
N ASP A 109 -3.57 33.96 24.78
CA ASP A 109 -3.78 34.54 23.45
C ASP A 109 -4.84 33.80 22.61
N THR A 110 -5.41 32.69 23.12
CA THR A 110 -6.40 31.88 22.40
C THR A 110 -7.70 32.64 22.09
N GLY A 111 -7.95 33.78 22.75
CA GLY A 111 -9.10 34.66 22.47
C GLY A 111 -10.32 34.39 23.36
N PRO A 112 -11.56 34.49 22.84
CA PRO A 112 -12.79 34.31 23.64
C PRO A 112 -12.99 32.90 24.19
N VAL A 113 -13.60 32.80 25.38
CA VAL A 113 -14.03 31.52 25.97
C VAL A 113 -15.41 31.16 25.38
N ALA A 114 -15.46 30.13 24.53
CA ALA A 114 -16.68 29.75 23.81
C ALA A 114 -17.88 29.46 24.74
N ASP A 115 -17.61 28.78 25.86
CA ASP A 115 -18.63 28.34 26.82
C ASP A 115 -18.99 29.44 27.85
N ALA A 116 -18.39 30.62 27.74
CA ALA A 116 -18.64 31.78 28.59
C ALA A 116 -18.66 33.08 27.79
N PRO A 117 -19.77 33.39 27.10
CA PRO A 117 -19.89 34.58 26.26
C PRO A 117 -19.43 35.87 26.97
N GLY A 118 -18.42 36.51 26.38
CA GLY A 118 -17.83 37.75 26.89
C GLY A 118 -16.61 37.56 27.81
N GLU A 119 -16.23 36.34 28.15
CA GLU A 119 -14.93 36.04 28.75
C GLU A 119 -13.87 35.79 27.67
N THR A 120 -12.62 36.13 27.99
CA THR A 120 -11.43 35.84 27.16
C THR A 120 -10.40 35.13 28.00
N TRP A 121 -9.59 34.28 27.39
CA TRP A 121 -8.53 33.56 28.09
C TRP A 121 -7.49 34.51 28.71
N SER A 122 -7.17 35.62 28.04
CA SER A 122 -6.36 36.71 28.61
C SER A 122 -6.96 37.33 29.87
N GLY A 123 -8.29 37.50 29.92
CA GLY A 123 -8.97 38.03 31.09
C GLY A 123 -9.03 37.04 32.25
N VAL A 124 -9.12 35.74 31.94
CA VAL A 124 -9.01 34.65 32.92
C VAL A 124 -7.59 34.60 33.49
N ASP A 125 -6.57 34.63 32.63
CA ASP A 125 -5.16 34.61 33.03
C ASP A 125 -4.81 35.82 33.92
N ALA A 126 -5.20 37.03 33.51
CA ALA A 126 -5.03 38.23 34.34
C ALA A 126 -5.74 38.14 35.70
N SER A 127 -6.90 37.46 35.76
CA SER A 127 -7.61 37.25 37.03
C SER A 127 -6.89 36.25 37.93
N LEU A 128 -6.27 35.21 37.37
CA LEU A 128 -5.40 34.27 38.09
C LEU A 128 -4.12 34.94 38.59
N ALA A 129 -3.54 35.84 37.80
CA ALA A 129 -2.30 36.55 38.15
C ALA A 129 -2.52 37.56 39.28
N VAL A 130 -3.56 38.38 39.19
CA VAL A 130 -3.82 39.49 40.11
C VAL A 130 -4.68 39.09 41.32
N GLY A 131 -5.45 37.99 41.22
CA GLY A 131 -6.38 37.58 42.29
C GLY A 131 -7.72 38.30 42.20
N LEU A 132 -8.24 38.47 41.00
CA LEU A 132 -9.53 39.11 40.78
C LEU A 132 -10.66 38.06 40.77
N ARG A 133 -11.89 38.53 41.00
CA ARG A 133 -13.13 37.72 40.87
C ARG A 133 -13.19 36.50 41.79
N GLY A 134 -12.54 36.57 42.96
CA GLY A 134 -12.55 35.52 43.98
C GLY A 134 -11.44 34.47 43.83
N LEU A 135 -10.47 34.69 42.95
CA LEU A 135 -9.25 33.90 42.83
C LEU A 135 -8.17 34.41 43.80
N PRO A 136 -7.27 33.56 44.30
CA PRO A 136 -6.25 33.94 45.29
C PRO A 136 -5.11 34.82 44.74
N GLY A 137 -4.91 34.88 43.42
CA GLY A 137 -3.79 35.60 42.81
C GLY A 137 -2.49 34.80 42.76
N GLY A 138 -1.47 35.33 42.08
CA GLY A 138 -0.14 34.73 42.01
C GLY A 138 -0.04 33.45 41.17
N SER A 139 -1.05 33.17 40.33
CA SER A 139 -1.05 32.02 39.40
C SER A 139 -1.21 32.49 37.95
N SER A 140 -1.04 31.59 36.99
CA SER A 140 -1.40 31.82 35.58
C SER A 140 -2.25 30.67 35.05
N LEU A 141 -2.91 30.87 33.91
CA LEU A 141 -3.66 29.82 33.23
C LEU A 141 -2.74 28.61 32.94
N ALA A 142 -1.51 28.88 32.50
CA ALA A 142 -0.52 27.83 32.26
C ALA A 142 -0.13 27.08 33.55
N GLN A 143 0.05 27.77 34.68
CA GLN A 143 0.32 27.12 35.96
C GLN A 143 -0.86 26.30 36.47
N LEU A 144 -2.08 26.83 36.34
CA LEU A 144 -3.30 26.13 36.75
C LEU A 144 -3.52 24.84 35.93
N LEU A 145 -3.35 24.92 34.61
CA LEU A 145 -3.46 23.76 33.72
C LEU A 145 -2.34 22.73 33.98
N ALA A 146 -1.12 23.19 34.27
CA ALA A 146 -0.04 22.28 34.64
C ALA A 146 -0.33 21.54 35.94
N ALA A 147 -0.80 22.24 36.97
CA ALA A 147 -1.11 21.65 38.27
C ALA A 147 -2.25 20.62 38.21
N HIS A 148 -3.30 20.88 37.41
CA HIS A 148 -4.53 20.07 37.44
C HIS A 148 -4.74 19.12 36.26
N ARG A 149 -4.02 19.32 35.16
CA ARG A 149 -4.21 18.55 33.90
C ARG A 149 -2.89 18.06 33.31
N GLY A 150 -1.77 18.29 33.99
CA GLY A 150 -0.44 17.91 33.49
C GLY A 150 -0.05 18.63 32.20
N VAL A 151 -0.71 19.76 31.87
CA VAL A 151 -0.36 20.54 30.69
C VAL A 151 1.01 21.15 30.89
N ARG A 152 1.85 21.09 29.87
CA ARG A 152 3.21 21.64 29.94
C ARG A 152 3.17 23.15 30.18
N ASN A 153 3.66 23.60 31.33
CA ASN A 153 3.89 25.02 31.58
C ASN A 153 5.21 25.46 30.92
N HIS A 154 5.13 26.10 29.76
CA HIS A 154 6.30 26.57 29.01
C HIS A 154 7.13 27.64 29.75
N LEU A 155 6.57 28.30 30.76
CA LEU A 155 7.26 29.32 31.57
C LEU A 155 8.03 28.74 32.76
N ALA A 156 7.72 27.50 33.17
CA ALA A 156 8.33 26.85 34.33
C ALA A 156 9.15 25.61 33.95
N LEU A 157 9.69 25.58 32.73
CA LEU A 157 10.46 24.44 32.27
C LEU A 157 11.84 24.40 32.95
N PRO A 158 12.33 23.21 33.33
CA PRO A 158 13.68 23.08 33.87
C PRO A 158 14.72 23.55 32.85
N PRO A 159 15.87 24.10 33.31
CA PRO A 159 16.95 24.50 32.43
C PRO A 159 17.44 23.29 31.61
N LEU A 160 17.81 23.52 30.35
CA LEU A 160 18.38 22.50 29.49
C LEU A 160 19.90 22.60 29.50
N ALA A 161 20.56 21.51 29.83
CA ALA A 161 22.00 21.39 29.64
C ALA A 161 22.30 20.94 28.19
N VAL A 162 23.37 21.48 27.60
CA VAL A 162 23.84 21.06 26.27
C VAL A 162 24.07 19.54 26.21
N GLY A 163 24.71 18.97 27.23
CA GLY A 163 24.94 17.52 27.32
C GLY A 163 23.65 16.68 27.29
N GLN A 164 22.56 17.20 27.87
CA GLN A 164 21.26 16.53 27.85
C GLN A 164 20.66 16.51 26.43
N ILE A 165 20.73 17.63 25.70
CA ILE A 165 20.27 17.73 24.31
C ILE A 165 21.07 16.78 23.41
N LEU A 166 22.39 16.71 23.60
CA LEU A 166 23.26 15.79 22.87
C LEU A 166 22.92 14.33 23.17
N GLY A 167 22.71 13.97 24.44
CA GLY A 167 22.29 12.62 24.83
C GLY A 167 20.96 12.20 24.20
N TRP A 168 19.97 13.11 24.14
CA TRP A 168 18.73 12.86 23.39
C TRP A 168 18.99 12.69 21.88
N GLY A 169 19.93 13.44 21.32
CA GLY A 169 20.29 13.36 19.90
C GLY A 169 20.94 12.03 19.55
N ASP A 170 21.85 11.57 20.42
CA ASP A 170 22.51 10.27 20.34
C ASP A 170 21.46 9.14 20.43
N GLY A 171 20.52 9.22 21.38
CA GLY A 171 19.40 8.27 21.52
C GLY A 171 18.46 8.23 20.31
N HIS A 172 18.13 9.39 19.73
CA HIS A 172 17.32 9.46 18.52
C HIS A 172 18.04 8.81 17.32
N ARG A 173 19.36 9.03 17.19
CA ARG A 173 20.17 8.40 16.14
C ARG A 173 20.28 6.89 16.32
N ALA A 174 20.49 6.43 17.55
CA ALA A 174 20.55 4.99 17.84
C ALA A 174 19.25 4.28 17.41
N ARG A 175 18.09 4.92 17.60
CA ARG A 175 16.78 4.35 17.23
C ARG A 175 16.44 4.45 15.74
N THR A 176 16.78 5.57 15.09
CA THR A 176 16.28 5.88 13.73
C THR A 176 17.35 5.77 12.64
N GLY A 177 18.62 5.64 13.02
CA GLY A 177 19.77 5.75 12.12
C GLY A 177 20.04 7.17 11.62
N LYS A 178 19.26 8.18 12.05
CA LYS A 178 19.36 9.57 11.60
C LYS A 178 19.48 10.51 12.79
N TRP A 179 20.22 11.60 12.64
CA TRP A 179 20.21 12.68 13.63
C TRP A 179 18.88 13.43 13.61
N PRO A 180 18.39 13.89 14.77
CA PRO A 180 17.14 14.63 14.83
C PRO A 180 17.25 15.96 14.09
N ARG A 181 16.15 16.36 13.48
CA ARG A 181 15.92 17.67 12.88
C ARG A 181 14.92 18.43 13.74
N ARG A 182 14.77 19.73 13.47
CA ARG A 182 13.78 20.60 14.15
C ARG A 182 12.36 20.00 14.14
N ASP A 183 12.00 19.27 13.09
CA ASP A 183 10.69 18.66 12.84
C ASP A 183 10.61 17.17 13.21
N SER A 184 11.63 16.60 13.87
CA SER A 184 11.66 15.18 14.28
C SER A 184 10.63 14.78 15.36
N GLY A 185 9.74 15.70 15.76
CA GLY A 185 8.63 15.41 16.68
C GLY A 185 9.02 15.39 18.17
N PRO A 186 8.29 14.62 19.00
CA PRO A 186 8.55 14.52 20.44
C PRO A 186 9.85 13.76 20.77
N ILE A 187 10.41 14.02 21.94
CA ILE A 187 11.62 13.37 22.47
C ILE A 187 11.18 12.25 23.44
N PRO A 188 11.31 10.96 23.10
CA PRO A 188 10.84 9.87 23.96
C PRO A 188 11.45 9.84 25.36
N GLU A 189 12.71 10.28 25.47
CA GLU A 189 13.47 10.37 26.71
C GLU A 189 12.99 11.55 27.60
N ALA A 190 12.17 12.44 27.05
CA ALA A 190 11.52 13.54 27.75
C ALA A 190 10.15 13.83 27.11
N PRO A 191 9.08 13.10 27.47
CA PRO A 191 7.79 13.13 26.76
C PRO A 191 7.13 14.51 26.63
N SER A 192 7.49 15.45 27.51
CA SER A 192 7.04 16.84 27.42
C SER A 192 7.80 17.67 26.38
N GLU A 193 8.96 17.22 25.90
CA GLU A 193 9.86 17.93 25.00
C GLU A 193 9.66 17.56 23.53
N THR A 194 9.91 18.52 22.65
CA THR A 194 9.94 18.31 21.21
C THR A 194 11.22 18.91 20.64
N TRP A 195 11.71 18.34 19.55
CA TRP A 195 12.92 18.86 18.88
C TRP A 195 12.76 20.32 18.43
N LYS A 196 11.54 20.73 18.05
CA LYS A 196 11.21 22.11 17.70
C LYS A 196 11.36 23.08 18.88
N ALA A 197 10.96 22.66 20.08
CA ALA A 197 11.08 23.48 21.29
C ALA A 197 12.54 23.60 21.73
N VAL A 198 13.31 22.51 21.64
CA VAL A 198 14.75 22.50 21.92
C VAL A 198 15.50 23.41 20.94
N ASP A 199 15.23 23.30 19.64
CA ASP A 199 15.83 24.15 18.61
C ASP A 199 15.53 25.63 18.84
N LYS A 200 14.27 25.97 19.17
CA LYS A 200 13.88 27.34 19.53
C LYS A 200 14.61 27.84 20.77
N ALA A 201 14.76 27.01 21.81
CA ALA A 201 15.49 27.39 23.02
C ALA A 201 16.98 27.65 22.75
N LEU A 202 17.61 26.87 21.85
CA LEU A 202 18.99 27.10 21.39
C LEU A 202 19.15 28.39 20.60
N ILE A 203 18.15 28.78 19.79
CA ILE A 203 18.15 30.02 19.02
C ILE A 203 17.98 31.23 19.94
N ASP A 204 16.95 31.20 20.78
CA ASP A 204 16.51 32.37 21.57
C ASP A 204 17.28 32.53 22.89
N GLY A 205 18.07 31.53 23.31
CA GLY A 205 18.79 31.57 24.59
C GLY A 205 17.88 31.37 25.81
N HIS A 206 16.86 30.54 25.65
CA HIS A 206 15.94 30.22 26.74
C HIS A 206 16.39 28.99 27.52
N ARG A 207 15.87 28.84 28.76
CA ARG A 207 16.12 27.66 29.63
C ARG A 207 17.60 27.46 29.98
N GLY A 208 18.33 28.55 30.19
CA GLY A 208 19.75 28.52 30.59
C GLY A 208 20.74 28.26 29.45
N LEU A 209 20.28 28.24 28.20
CA LEU A 209 21.14 28.13 27.01
C LEU A 209 21.65 29.51 26.59
N PRO A 210 22.85 29.62 25.98
CA PRO A 210 23.46 30.91 25.64
C PRO A 210 22.81 31.66 24.47
N GLY A 211 21.94 31.01 23.69
CA GLY A 211 21.32 31.59 22.49
C GLY A 211 22.24 31.61 21.27
N GLY A 212 21.69 32.01 20.12
CA GLY A 212 22.44 32.15 18.85
C GLY A 212 22.88 30.84 18.19
N SER A 213 22.51 29.69 18.74
CA SER A 213 22.76 28.37 18.16
C SER A 213 21.48 27.79 17.54
N SER A 214 21.57 26.60 16.95
CA SER A 214 20.41 25.80 16.53
C SER A 214 20.73 24.34 16.79
N LEU A 215 19.73 23.46 16.79
CA LEU A 215 19.95 22.03 16.94
C LEU A 215 20.95 21.52 15.90
N ALA A 216 20.82 21.97 14.64
CA ALA A 216 21.73 21.60 13.57
C ALA A 216 23.17 22.11 13.79
N ARG A 217 23.33 23.35 14.28
CA ARG A 217 24.65 23.91 14.61
C ARG A 217 25.30 23.21 15.80
N LEU A 218 24.52 22.91 16.84
CA LEU A 218 24.99 22.21 18.02
C LEU A 218 25.48 20.80 17.65
N LEU A 219 24.67 20.04 16.91
CA LEU A 219 25.07 18.71 16.46
C LEU A 219 26.26 18.75 15.48
N GLN A 220 26.37 19.80 14.67
CA GLN A 220 27.55 20.00 13.82
C GLN A 220 28.82 20.20 14.64
N ALA A 221 28.78 21.09 15.63
CA ALA A 221 29.94 21.41 16.46
C ALA A 221 30.37 20.21 17.32
N GLU A 222 29.42 19.53 17.96
CA GLU A 222 29.70 18.54 19.00
C GLU A 222 29.78 17.10 18.49
N ARG A 223 29.25 16.82 17.30
CA ARG A 223 29.12 15.45 16.75
C ARG A 223 29.51 15.37 15.27
N GLY A 224 30.02 16.44 14.67
CA GLY A 224 30.40 16.48 13.25
C GLY A 224 29.22 16.29 12.30
N VAL A 225 27.98 16.50 12.77
CA VAL A 225 26.79 16.31 11.93
C VAL A 225 26.73 17.40 10.88
N ARG A 226 26.60 17.01 9.61
CA ARG A 226 26.48 17.99 8.54
C ARG A 226 25.25 18.87 8.74
N ASN A 227 25.46 20.18 8.86
CA ASN A 227 24.39 21.17 8.94
C ASN A 227 23.93 21.59 7.54
N PRO A 228 22.67 21.31 7.14
CA PRO A 228 22.15 21.68 5.82
C PRO A 228 22.14 23.19 5.54
N ALA A 229 22.13 24.02 6.59
CA ALA A 229 22.15 25.48 6.46
C ALA A 229 23.58 26.06 6.37
N ALA A 230 24.60 25.30 6.78
CA ALA A 230 26.00 25.73 6.74
C ALA A 230 26.79 25.02 5.63
N VAL A 231 26.10 24.61 4.57
CA VAL A 231 26.76 23.91 3.47
C VAL A 231 27.63 24.90 2.67
N PRO A 232 28.90 24.56 2.34
CA PRO A 232 29.78 25.43 1.58
C PRO A 232 29.15 25.89 0.26
N ARG A 233 29.44 27.14 -0.13
CA ARG A 233 29.12 27.63 -1.47
C ARG A 233 29.82 26.75 -2.51
N LEU A 234 29.10 26.40 -3.58
CA LEU A 234 29.64 25.67 -4.72
C LEU A 234 29.96 26.63 -5.84
N GLN A 235 31.11 26.46 -6.45
CA GLN A 235 31.47 27.12 -7.69
C GLN A 235 31.29 26.15 -8.86
N CYS A 236 30.92 26.66 -10.04
CA CYS A 236 30.71 25.84 -11.23
C CYS A 236 31.96 25.02 -11.59
N TRP A 237 33.17 25.56 -11.38
CA TRP A 237 34.41 24.86 -11.70
C TRP A 237 34.67 23.68 -10.76
N GLU A 238 34.28 23.75 -9.48
CA GLU A 238 34.41 22.62 -8.53
C GLU A 238 33.53 21.46 -8.98
N ILE A 239 32.30 21.75 -9.43
CA ILE A 239 31.37 20.76 -9.96
C ILE A 239 31.93 20.10 -11.23
N LEU A 240 32.52 20.90 -12.12
CA LEU A 240 33.15 20.39 -13.34
C LEU A 240 34.35 19.50 -13.03
N PHE A 241 35.21 19.92 -12.10
CA PHE A 241 36.34 19.14 -11.62
C PHE A 241 35.90 17.78 -11.09
N TRP A 242 34.89 17.73 -10.20
CA TRP A 242 34.35 16.44 -9.72
C TRP A 242 33.77 15.58 -10.85
N ALA A 243 33.23 16.21 -11.90
CA ALA A 243 32.62 15.48 -13.00
C ALA A 243 33.68 14.85 -13.91
N ASP A 244 34.81 15.52 -14.09
CA ASP A 244 35.99 14.99 -14.79
C ASP A 244 36.51 13.74 -14.05
N PHE A 245 36.73 13.80 -12.73
CA PHE A 245 37.14 12.63 -11.94
C PHE A 245 36.14 11.47 -12.00
N HIS A 246 34.84 11.78 -11.96
CA HIS A 246 33.81 10.76 -12.13
C HIS A 246 33.89 10.11 -13.52
N HIS A 247 34.10 10.91 -14.56
CA HIS A 247 34.24 10.42 -15.93
C HIS A 247 35.49 9.55 -16.09
N ASP A 248 36.64 9.99 -15.60
CA ASP A 248 37.90 9.24 -15.67
C ASP A 248 37.79 7.87 -15.02
N ARG A 249 37.05 7.79 -13.90
CA ARG A 249 36.85 6.52 -13.17
C ARG A 249 35.82 5.59 -13.83
N THR A 250 34.78 6.13 -14.46
CA THR A 250 33.61 5.33 -14.89
C THR A 250 33.44 5.24 -16.40
N GLY A 251 34.17 6.04 -17.18
CA GLY A 251 33.93 6.26 -18.61
C GLY A 251 32.64 7.04 -18.93
N HIS A 252 31.90 7.49 -17.90
CA HIS A 252 30.60 8.14 -18.05
C HIS A 252 30.56 9.44 -17.24
N TRP A 253 29.98 10.47 -17.84
CA TRP A 253 29.73 11.72 -17.13
C TRP A 253 28.65 11.52 -16.07
N PRO A 254 28.75 12.19 -14.91
CA PRO A 254 27.79 12.01 -13.85
C PRO A 254 26.41 12.55 -14.25
N THR A 255 25.39 11.85 -13.80
CA THR A 255 23.99 12.30 -13.80
C THR A 255 23.57 12.61 -12.37
N ALA A 256 22.40 13.22 -12.17
CA ALA A 256 21.85 13.42 -10.83
C ALA A 256 21.78 12.11 -10.01
N ASN A 257 21.69 10.94 -10.67
CA ASN A 257 21.59 9.63 -10.03
C ASN A 257 22.94 8.92 -9.84
N SER A 258 24.07 9.56 -10.18
CA SER A 258 25.41 8.96 -10.07
C SER A 258 25.92 8.79 -8.62
N GLY A 259 25.08 9.05 -7.61
CA GLY A 259 25.39 8.76 -6.22
C GLY A 259 26.29 9.80 -5.54
N ALA A 260 27.16 9.32 -4.64
CA ALA A 260 28.07 10.16 -3.84
C ALA A 260 29.27 10.65 -4.66
N ILE A 261 29.82 11.81 -4.28
CA ILE A 261 31.01 12.43 -4.89
C ILE A 261 32.22 12.13 -3.98
N PRO A 262 33.15 11.22 -4.35
CA PRO A 262 34.29 10.86 -3.51
C PRO A 262 35.18 12.05 -3.12
N GLU A 263 35.31 13.01 -4.03
CA GLU A 263 36.15 14.20 -3.89
C GLU A 263 35.52 15.26 -2.95
N ALA A 264 34.25 15.07 -2.56
CA ALA A 264 33.51 15.97 -1.69
C ALA A 264 32.69 15.16 -0.67
N PRO A 265 33.31 14.73 0.45
CA PRO A 265 32.66 13.90 1.45
C PRO A 265 31.30 14.47 1.92
N GLY A 266 30.27 13.65 1.76
CA GLY A 266 28.89 14.00 2.08
C GLY A 266 28.11 14.61 0.93
N GLU A 267 28.73 15.01 -0.18
CA GLU A 267 28.04 15.44 -1.39
C GLU A 267 27.58 14.29 -2.28
N THR A 268 26.52 14.56 -3.04
CA THR A 268 25.94 13.63 -4.02
C THR A 268 25.58 14.42 -5.27
N TRP A 269 25.63 13.78 -6.44
CA TRP A 269 25.28 14.41 -7.70
C TRP A 269 23.85 14.97 -7.74
N ALA A 270 22.88 14.31 -7.09
CA ALA A 270 21.51 14.80 -6.96
C ALA A 270 21.45 16.18 -6.27
N ARG A 271 22.17 16.34 -5.16
CA ARG A 271 22.23 17.63 -4.42
C ARG A 271 22.90 18.73 -5.21
N VAL A 272 23.92 18.39 -6.00
CA VAL A 272 24.59 19.34 -6.89
C VAL A 272 23.63 19.78 -8.01
N ASP A 273 22.91 18.84 -8.61
CA ASP A 273 21.89 19.14 -9.63
C ASP A 273 20.75 19.99 -9.07
N ASP A 274 20.23 19.66 -7.89
CA ASP A 274 19.23 20.47 -7.18
C ASP A 274 19.75 21.88 -6.90
N ALA A 275 21.02 22.01 -6.49
CA ALA A 275 21.63 23.32 -6.24
C ALA A 275 21.74 24.17 -7.52
N LEU A 276 22.10 23.55 -8.65
CA LEU A 276 22.13 24.18 -9.97
C LEU A 276 20.74 24.60 -10.46
N ARG A 277 19.71 23.79 -10.19
CA ARG A 277 18.31 24.11 -10.54
C ARG A 277 17.76 25.25 -9.71
N ALA A 278 17.91 25.16 -8.39
CA ALA A 278 17.33 26.11 -7.44
C ALA A 278 18.13 27.41 -7.27
N GLY A 279 19.39 27.46 -7.72
CA GLY A 279 20.24 28.65 -7.55
C GLY A 279 20.68 28.86 -6.11
N ILE A 280 20.85 27.77 -5.38
CA ILE A 280 21.31 27.79 -3.99
C ILE A 280 22.81 27.51 -3.93
N ARG A 281 23.43 27.78 -2.77
CA ARG A 281 24.88 27.62 -2.55
C ARG A 281 25.76 28.48 -3.46
N GLY A 282 25.28 29.63 -3.93
CA GLY A 282 26.06 30.56 -4.76
C GLY A 282 26.06 30.24 -6.26
N LEU A 283 25.25 29.29 -6.70
CA LEU A 283 25.05 28.96 -8.11
C LEU A 283 23.95 29.86 -8.72
N PRO A 284 24.00 30.16 -10.03
CA PRO A 284 23.10 31.14 -10.67
C PRO A 284 21.63 30.71 -10.80
N GLY A 285 21.31 29.43 -10.57
CA GLY A 285 19.95 28.90 -10.69
C GLY A 285 19.49 28.68 -12.13
N GLY A 286 18.35 28.00 -12.26
CA GLY A 286 17.76 27.69 -13.57
C GLY A 286 18.63 26.79 -14.45
N GLY A 287 19.68 26.16 -13.90
CA GLY A 287 20.56 25.22 -14.60
C GLY A 287 20.21 23.76 -14.30
N SER A 288 21.05 22.85 -14.76
CA SER A 288 21.13 21.47 -14.31
C SER A 288 22.56 20.98 -14.50
N LEU A 289 22.94 19.90 -13.82
CA LEU A 289 24.22 19.23 -14.00
C LEU A 289 24.44 18.90 -15.48
N ALA A 290 23.44 18.33 -16.14
CA ALA A 290 23.49 18.04 -17.57
C ALA A 290 23.74 19.30 -18.43
N ARG A 291 23.11 20.43 -18.11
CA ARG A 291 23.30 21.69 -18.85
C ARG A 291 24.66 22.34 -18.56
N LEU A 292 25.19 22.17 -17.35
CA LEU A 292 26.53 22.62 -17.00
C LEU A 292 27.59 21.81 -17.76
N LEU A 293 27.46 20.48 -17.78
CA LEU A 293 28.37 19.58 -18.49
C LEU A 293 28.29 19.76 -20.00
N HIS A 294 27.10 19.95 -20.57
CA HIS A 294 26.92 20.26 -22.00
C HIS A 294 27.71 21.51 -22.42
N ARG A 295 27.60 22.59 -21.63
CA ARG A 295 28.25 23.87 -21.97
C ARG A 295 29.77 23.79 -21.96
N ARG A 296 30.38 22.87 -21.19
CA ARG A 296 31.83 22.78 -21.04
C ARG A 296 32.46 21.66 -21.87
N CYS A 297 31.78 20.53 -21.99
CA CYS A 297 32.35 19.28 -22.51
C CYS A 297 31.79 18.87 -23.88
N GLU A 298 31.04 19.75 -24.56
CA GLU A 298 30.42 19.54 -25.89
C GLU A 298 29.53 18.28 -26.02
N LYS A 299 29.17 17.65 -24.90
CA LYS A 299 28.29 16.48 -24.84
C LYS A 299 26.90 16.82 -25.38
N PRO A 300 26.31 16.10 -26.34
CA PRO A 300 24.99 16.43 -26.87
C PRO A 300 23.94 16.55 -25.76
N ASN A 301 23.40 17.76 -25.57
CA ASN A 301 22.23 17.95 -24.72
C ASN A 301 21.02 17.44 -25.49
N HIS A 302 20.27 16.49 -24.92
CA HIS A 302 19.05 15.99 -25.56
C HIS A 302 18.01 17.11 -25.82
N ALA A 303 18.10 18.23 -25.11
CA ALA A 303 17.29 19.43 -25.38
C ALA A 303 17.80 20.30 -26.54
N ALA A 304 19.04 20.08 -27.01
CA ALA A 304 19.63 20.72 -28.18
C ALA A 304 19.55 19.85 -29.45
N LEU A 305 19.05 18.61 -29.34
CA LEU A 305 18.79 17.77 -30.49
C LEU A 305 17.68 18.37 -31.37
N SER A 306 17.78 18.17 -32.68
CA SER A 306 16.83 18.70 -33.66
C SER A 306 15.37 18.47 -33.24
N PRO A 307 14.46 19.42 -33.54
CA PRO A 307 13.04 19.26 -33.27
C PRO A 307 12.52 17.92 -33.80
N LEU A 308 11.78 17.20 -32.98
CA LEU A 308 11.04 16.01 -33.38
C LEU A 308 9.70 16.46 -33.96
N THR A 309 9.40 15.97 -35.16
CA THR A 309 8.05 16.09 -35.74
C THR A 309 7.33 14.75 -35.60
N THR A 310 6.00 14.80 -35.59
CA THR A 310 5.15 13.61 -35.51
C THR A 310 5.45 12.64 -36.66
N GLU A 311 5.64 13.16 -37.87
CA GLU A 311 5.93 12.38 -39.08
C GLU A 311 7.25 11.62 -38.95
N ARG A 312 8.26 12.26 -38.35
CA ARG A 312 9.57 11.63 -38.11
C ARG A 312 9.46 10.48 -37.12
N VAL A 313 8.70 10.66 -36.04
CA VAL A 313 8.43 9.61 -35.05
C VAL A 313 7.70 8.44 -35.69
N LEU A 314 6.69 8.71 -36.53
CA LEU A 314 5.94 7.67 -37.25
C LEU A 314 6.83 6.92 -38.24
N ALA A 315 7.68 7.60 -39.00
CA ALA A 315 8.62 6.97 -39.93
C ALA A 315 9.58 6.01 -39.21
N TRP A 316 10.10 6.40 -38.05
CA TRP A 316 10.91 5.52 -37.22
C TRP A 316 10.12 4.31 -36.71
N ALA A 317 8.84 4.50 -36.38
CA ALA A 317 8.01 3.43 -35.83
C ALA A 317 7.62 2.41 -36.91
N ASP A 318 7.32 2.90 -38.11
CA ASP A 318 7.07 2.09 -39.31
C ASP A 318 8.32 1.26 -39.67
N ALA A 319 9.51 1.87 -39.65
CA ALA A 319 10.78 1.18 -39.87
C ALA A 319 11.07 0.11 -38.80
N HIS A 320 10.80 0.42 -37.52
CA HIS A 320 10.92 -0.53 -36.43
C HIS A 320 9.97 -1.73 -36.60
N ARG A 321 8.71 -1.48 -36.99
CA ARG A 321 7.73 -2.54 -37.25
C ARG A 321 8.14 -3.41 -38.43
N SER A 322 8.61 -2.80 -39.52
CA SER A 322 9.10 -3.53 -40.70
C SER A 322 10.22 -4.52 -40.33
N ARG A 323 11.13 -4.12 -39.42
CA ARG A 323 12.22 -4.98 -38.96
C ARG A 323 11.81 -6.05 -37.94
N SER A 324 11.02 -5.68 -36.93
CA SER A 324 10.76 -6.53 -35.75
C SER A 324 9.43 -7.27 -35.78
N GLY A 325 8.56 -6.95 -36.75
CA GLY A 325 7.15 -7.38 -36.77
C GLY A 325 6.28 -6.68 -35.71
N ASN A 326 6.86 -5.89 -34.81
CA ASN A 326 6.17 -5.27 -33.68
C ASN A 326 6.30 -3.74 -33.70
N TRP A 327 5.24 -3.06 -33.27
CA TRP A 327 5.31 -1.62 -33.02
C TRP A 327 6.22 -1.32 -31.82
N PRO A 328 6.97 -0.22 -31.84
CA PRO A 328 7.84 0.13 -30.74
C PRO A 328 7.03 0.52 -29.49
N MET A 329 7.58 0.17 -28.33
CA MET A 329 7.13 0.61 -27.01
C MET A 329 8.19 1.55 -26.41
N CYS A 330 7.87 2.28 -25.35
CA CYS A 330 8.86 3.17 -24.69
C CYS A 330 10.14 2.43 -24.23
N GLY A 331 10.04 1.11 -23.99
CA GLY A 331 11.16 0.23 -23.63
C GLY A 331 11.87 -0.43 -24.81
N SER A 332 11.53 -0.13 -26.07
CA SER A 332 12.13 -0.76 -27.26
C SER A 332 13.59 -0.35 -27.53
N GLY A 333 14.22 0.41 -26.64
CA GLY A 333 15.64 0.75 -26.71
C GLY A 333 15.95 1.91 -27.67
N THR A 334 17.10 1.83 -28.34
CA THR A 334 17.62 2.85 -29.26
C THR A 334 16.91 2.82 -30.61
N ILE A 335 16.80 3.97 -31.26
CA ILE A 335 16.23 4.09 -32.61
C ILE A 335 17.37 3.91 -33.62
N THR A 336 17.35 2.80 -34.37
CA THR A 336 18.41 2.44 -35.32
C THR A 336 18.74 3.55 -36.31
N ASP A 337 17.70 4.23 -36.81
CA ASP A 337 17.81 5.26 -37.85
C ASP A 337 18.06 6.67 -37.27
N ALA A 338 18.34 6.76 -35.96
CA ALA A 338 18.63 8.01 -35.26
C ALA A 338 19.58 7.78 -34.07
N PRO A 339 20.90 7.71 -34.32
CA PRO A 339 21.89 7.52 -33.28
C PRO A 339 21.74 8.53 -32.14
N GLY A 340 21.69 8.03 -30.90
CA GLY A 340 21.47 8.85 -29.70
C GLY A 340 20.00 9.05 -29.30
N GLU A 341 19.04 8.62 -30.13
CA GLU A 341 17.63 8.60 -29.79
C GLU A 341 17.20 7.25 -29.18
N THR A 342 16.28 7.31 -28.23
CA THR A 342 15.61 6.13 -27.66
C THR A 342 14.11 6.30 -27.72
N TRP A 343 13.38 5.19 -27.80
CA TRP A 343 11.92 5.20 -27.78
C TRP A 343 11.36 5.80 -26.49
N GLY A 344 12.08 5.66 -25.36
CA GLY A 344 11.73 6.30 -24.09
C GLY A 344 11.83 7.83 -24.15
N ALA A 345 12.89 8.37 -24.76
CA ALA A 345 13.06 9.82 -24.93
C ALA A 345 11.99 10.41 -25.87
N VAL A 346 11.62 9.68 -26.93
CA VAL A 346 10.53 10.06 -27.83
C VAL A 346 9.19 10.07 -27.10
N ASP A 347 8.88 9.04 -26.31
CA ASP A 347 7.65 8.98 -25.51
C ASP A 347 7.58 10.13 -24.48
N GLU A 348 8.69 10.44 -23.81
CA GLU A 348 8.78 11.57 -22.89
C GLU A 348 8.54 12.91 -23.62
N ALA A 349 9.10 13.07 -24.82
CA ALA A 349 8.89 14.27 -25.62
C ALA A 349 7.43 14.44 -26.06
N LEU A 350 6.76 13.35 -26.44
CA LEU A 350 5.32 13.33 -26.75
C LEU A 350 4.45 13.68 -25.53
N ARG A 351 4.81 13.21 -24.33
CA ARG A 351 4.05 13.46 -23.10
C ARG A 351 4.16 14.91 -22.65
N PHE A 352 5.37 15.45 -22.62
CA PHE A 352 5.66 16.75 -22.02
C PHE A 352 5.81 17.90 -23.00
N GLY A 353 5.61 17.66 -24.30
CA GLY A 353 5.70 18.69 -25.33
C GLY A 353 7.12 19.23 -25.46
N ARG A 354 8.10 18.31 -25.50
CA ARG A 354 9.52 18.68 -25.65
C ARG A 354 9.94 18.52 -27.11
N ARG A 355 11.02 19.23 -27.47
CA ARG A 355 11.65 19.13 -28.79
C ARG A 355 10.70 19.47 -29.95
N GLY A 356 9.79 20.42 -29.77
CA GLY A 356 8.86 20.88 -30.82
C GLY A 356 7.57 20.07 -30.96
N LEU A 357 7.36 19.03 -30.15
CA LEU A 357 6.08 18.32 -30.06
C LEU A 357 5.09 19.10 -29.16
N SER A 358 3.80 18.99 -29.43
CA SER A 358 2.74 19.74 -28.72
C SER A 358 2.48 19.28 -27.27
N GLY A 359 2.91 18.07 -26.90
CA GLY A 359 2.66 17.49 -25.58
C GLY A 359 1.28 16.85 -25.45
N GLY A 360 1.03 16.17 -24.32
CA GLY A 360 -0.27 15.56 -24.03
C GLY A 360 -0.60 14.28 -24.80
N SER A 361 0.36 13.73 -25.55
CA SER A 361 0.25 12.42 -26.20
C SER A 361 1.30 11.46 -25.64
N SER A 362 1.29 10.22 -26.11
CA SER A 362 2.30 9.20 -25.80
C SER A 362 2.56 8.40 -27.07
N LEU A 363 3.69 7.70 -27.14
CA LEU A 363 4.00 6.86 -28.29
C LEU A 363 2.86 5.86 -28.60
N PRO A 364 2.27 5.14 -27.62
CA PRO A 364 1.11 4.27 -27.89
C PRO A 364 -0.14 5.03 -28.37
N GLN A 365 -0.41 6.24 -27.86
CA GLN A 365 -1.54 7.05 -28.31
C GLN A 365 -1.34 7.53 -29.74
N LEU A 366 -0.14 8.03 -30.07
CA LEU A 366 0.21 8.49 -31.41
C LEU A 366 0.06 7.35 -32.42
N LEU A 367 0.60 6.17 -32.12
CA LEU A 367 0.48 5.00 -33.00
C LEU A 367 -0.96 4.51 -33.13
N ALA A 368 -1.76 4.63 -32.06
CA ALA A 368 -3.18 4.27 -32.13
C ALA A 368 -3.96 5.19 -33.05
N THR A 369 -3.76 6.50 -32.93
CA THR A 369 -4.42 7.50 -33.76
C THR A 369 -4.00 7.39 -35.23
N GLU A 370 -2.69 7.30 -35.50
CA GLU A 370 -2.15 7.46 -36.85
C GLU A 370 -1.97 6.15 -37.63
N ARG A 371 -1.97 5.01 -36.93
CA ARG A 371 -1.70 3.69 -37.52
C ARG A 371 -2.68 2.60 -37.07
N GLY A 372 -3.71 2.97 -36.32
CA GLY A 372 -4.71 2.02 -35.82
C GLY A 372 -4.14 0.97 -34.86
N VAL A 373 -2.99 1.26 -34.24
CA VAL A 373 -2.35 0.34 -33.28
C VAL A 373 -3.18 0.27 -32.01
N ARG A 374 -3.40 -0.91 -31.45
CA ARG A 374 -4.13 -1.05 -30.20
C ARG A 374 -3.35 -0.36 -29.06
N ASN A 375 -3.90 0.73 -28.53
CA ASN A 375 -3.37 1.37 -27.32
C ASN A 375 -3.83 0.60 -26.08
N SER A 376 -2.92 -0.16 -25.47
CA SER A 376 -3.21 -0.96 -24.26
C SER A 376 -3.66 -0.13 -23.05
N ALA A 377 -3.35 1.17 -23.02
CA ALA A 377 -3.78 2.08 -21.95
C ALA A 377 -5.17 2.71 -22.19
N ALA A 378 -5.66 2.70 -23.43
CA ALA A 378 -6.94 3.31 -23.82
C ALA A 378 -8.00 2.26 -24.23
N VAL A 379 -7.82 1.00 -23.83
CA VAL A 379 -8.77 -0.05 -24.17
C VAL A 379 -10.07 0.17 -23.39
N PRO A 380 -11.26 0.09 -24.03
CA PRO A 380 -12.54 0.25 -23.35
C PRO A 380 -12.66 -0.63 -22.10
N PRO A 381 -13.33 -0.14 -21.03
CA PRO A 381 -13.56 -0.92 -19.84
C PRO A 381 -14.31 -2.22 -20.19
N LEU A 382 -13.93 -3.32 -19.53
CA LEU A 382 -14.61 -4.60 -19.65
C LEU A 382 -15.62 -4.73 -18.52
N THR A 383 -16.84 -5.13 -18.86
CA THR A 383 -17.80 -5.55 -17.85
C THR A 383 -17.74 -7.07 -17.66
N ARG A 384 -18.20 -7.52 -16.49
CA ARG A 384 -18.33 -8.94 -16.17
C ARG A 384 -19.22 -9.64 -17.20
N GLU A 385 -20.34 -9.01 -17.53
CA GLU A 385 -21.37 -9.51 -18.44
C GLU A 385 -20.84 -9.66 -19.87
N GLN A 386 -20.00 -8.71 -20.32
CA GLN A 386 -19.35 -8.78 -21.62
C GLN A 386 -18.41 -9.98 -21.73
N ILE A 387 -17.59 -10.22 -20.70
CA ILE A 387 -16.68 -11.37 -20.65
C ILE A 387 -17.48 -12.68 -20.66
N LEU A 388 -18.57 -12.77 -19.90
CA LEU A 388 -19.43 -13.95 -19.87
C LEU A 388 -20.10 -14.21 -21.22
N THR A 389 -20.60 -13.16 -21.88
CA THR A 389 -21.21 -13.26 -23.22
C THR A 389 -20.22 -13.82 -24.24
N TRP A 390 -18.97 -13.32 -24.22
CA TRP A 390 -17.91 -13.85 -25.07
C TRP A 390 -17.57 -15.31 -24.74
N ALA A 391 -17.61 -15.68 -23.47
CA ALA A 391 -17.28 -17.03 -23.04
C ALA A 391 -18.37 -18.03 -23.43
N ASP A 392 -19.63 -17.62 -23.31
CA ASP A 392 -20.80 -18.39 -23.75
C ASP A 392 -20.73 -18.62 -25.27
N ALA A 393 -20.42 -17.59 -26.06
CA ALA A 393 -20.24 -17.72 -27.51
C ALA A 393 -19.07 -18.66 -27.89
N HIS A 394 -17.94 -18.57 -27.17
CA HIS A 394 -16.81 -19.47 -27.36
C HIS A 394 -17.16 -20.92 -27.02
N HIS A 395 -17.89 -21.14 -25.93
CA HIS A 395 -18.36 -22.46 -25.51
C HIS A 395 -19.37 -23.04 -26.50
N ALA A 396 -20.33 -22.25 -26.97
CA ALA A 396 -21.31 -22.67 -27.98
C ALA A 396 -20.63 -23.11 -29.28
N ARG A 397 -19.54 -22.44 -29.69
CA ARG A 397 -18.79 -22.77 -30.91
C ARG A 397 -17.89 -23.99 -30.75
N THR A 398 -17.19 -24.12 -29.63
CA THR A 398 -16.10 -25.09 -29.46
C THR A 398 -16.46 -26.31 -28.60
N GLY A 399 -17.59 -26.25 -27.88
CA GLY A 399 -17.95 -27.21 -26.84
C GLY A 399 -17.09 -27.10 -25.57
N HIS A 400 -16.16 -26.13 -25.49
CA HIS A 400 -15.24 -25.96 -24.38
C HIS A 400 -15.25 -24.52 -23.87
N TRP A 401 -15.18 -24.34 -22.55
CA TRP A 401 -15.07 -23.01 -21.98
C TRP A 401 -13.68 -22.42 -22.27
N PRO A 402 -13.59 -21.10 -22.54
CA PRO A 402 -12.31 -20.49 -22.88
C PRO A 402 -11.33 -20.57 -21.70
N THR A 403 -10.08 -20.81 -22.03
CA THR A 403 -8.94 -20.71 -21.12
C THR A 403 -8.08 -19.51 -21.48
N THR A 404 -7.12 -19.15 -20.64
CA THR A 404 -6.16 -18.07 -20.92
C THR A 404 -5.40 -18.29 -22.24
N SER A 405 -5.27 -19.53 -22.71
CA SER A 405 -4.61 -19.90 -23.97
C SER A 405 -5.57 -20.13 -25.15
N SER A 406 -6.88 -19.85 -25.01
CA SER A 406 -7.87 -20.03 -26.09
C SER A 406 -7.71 -19.06 -27.27
N GLY A 407 -6.73 -18.15 -27.23
CA GLY A 407 -6.40 -17.26 -28.35
C GLY A 407 -7.27 -15.99 -28.42
N PRO A 408 -7.55 -15.47 -29.63
CA PRO A 408 -8.41 -14.30 -29.85
C PRO A 408 -9.85 -14.51 -29.39
N VAL A 409 -10.52 -13.42 -29.00
CA VAL A 409 -11.97 -13.40 -28.74
C VAL A 409 -12.69 -13.15 -30.07
N ASP A 410 -13.58 -14.07 -30.45
CA ASP A 410 -14.28 -13.98 -31.74
C ASP A 410 -15.14 -12.71 -31.82
N GLY A 411 -15.11 -12.04 -32.97
CA GLY A 411 -15.90 -10.83 -33.22
C GLY A 411 -15.38 -9.57 -32.52
N VAL A 412 -14.26 -9.63 -31.80
CA VAL A 412 -13.69 -8.48 -31.08
C VAL A 412 -12.24 -8.26 -31.52
N PRO A 413 -12.01 -7.45 -32.58
CA PRO A 413 -10.68 -7.24 -33.13
C PRO A 413 -9.66 -6.81 -32.06
N GLY A 414 -8.56 -7.56 -31.99
CA GLY A 414 -7.45 -7.30 -31.09
C GLY A 414 -7.63 -7.80 -29.66
N GLU A 415 -8.80 -8.31 -29.26
CA GLU A 415 -9.01 -8.88 -27.92
C GLU A 415 -8.59 -10.36 -27.86
N THR A 416 -7.96 -10.77 -26.75
CA THR A 416 -7.55 -12.16 -26.53
C THR A 416 -7.97 -12.63 -25.14
N TRP A 417 -8.19 -13.93 -24.97
CA TRP A 417 -8.50 -14.52 -23.68
C TRP A 417 -7.38 -14.32 -22.64
N SER A 418 -6.12 -14.22 -23.10
CA SER A 418 -4.99 -13.86 -22.24
C SER A 418 -5.09 -12.42 -21.71
N ALA A 419 -5.48 -11.45 -22.54
CA ALA A 419 -5.67 -10.06 -22.13
C ALA A 419 -6.87 -9.91 -21.17
N VAL A 420 -7.98 -10.61 -21.45
CA VAL A 420 -9.14 -10.67 -20.55
C VAL A 420 -8.75 -11.26 -19.19
N SER A 421 -8.01 -12.37 -19.18
CA SER A 421 -7.53 -13.00 -17.94
C SER A 421 -6.56 -12.10 -17.16
N ALA A 422 -5.68 -11.36 -17.84
CA ALA A 422 -4.78 -10.40 -17.22
C ALA A 422 -5.56 -9.22 -16.59
N ALA A 423 -6.61 -8.75 -17.27
CA ALA A 423 -7.49 -7.69 -16.75
C ALA A 423 -8.23 -8.14 -15.48
N LEU A 424 -8.78 -9.36 -15.46
CA LEU A 424 -9.41 -9.95 -14.28
C LEU A 424 -8.44 -10.12 -13.10
N ASN A 425 -7.18 -10.46 -13.37
CA ASN A 425 -6.16 -10.65 -12.34
C ASN A 425 -5.70 -9.32 -11.74
N THR A 426 -5.35 -8.36 -12.60
CA THR A 426 -4.78 -7.07 -12.18
C THR A 426 -5.82 -6.03 -11.75
N GLY A 427 -7.10 -6.23 -12.10
CA GLY A 427 -8.14 -5.22 -11.89
C GLY A 427 -8.03 -4.04 -12.83
N SER A 428 -7.46 -4.26 -14.01
CA SER A 428 -7.42 -3.25 -15.07
C SER A 428 -8.73 -3.26 -15.88
N ARG A 429 -8.96 -2.18 -16.63
CA ARG A 429 -10.15 -1.99 -17.49
C ARG A 429 -11.48 -2.00 -16.71
N GLY A 430 -11.51 -1.49 -15.49
CA GLY A 430 -12.74 -1.36 -14.68
C GLY A 430 -13.18 -2.64 -13.96
N LEU A 431 -12.38 -3.70 -13.98
CA LEU A 431 -12.62 -4.94 -13.24
C LEU A 431 -12.07 -4.83 -11.81
N PRO A 432 -12.66 -5.52 -10.81
CA PRO A 432 -12.26 -5.39 -9.40
C PRO A 432 -10.89 -6.00 -9.04
N GLY A 433 -10.28 -6.77 -9.94
CA GLY A 433 -8.98 -7.42 -9.72
C GLY A 433 -9.02 -8.65 -8.81
N GLY A 434 -7.87 -9.32 -8.68
CA GLY A 434 -7.71 -10.52 -7.86
C GLY A 434 -8.52 -11.73 -8.33
N GLY A 435 -9.01 -11.71 -9.58
CA GLY A 435 -9.80 -12.78 -10.19
C GLY A 435 -9.04 -13.55 -11.27
N SER A 436 -9.69 -14.59 -11.79
CA SER A 436 -9.24 -15.30 -12.99
C SER A 436 -10.45 -15.64 -13.85
N LEU A 437 -10.23 -15.86 -15.15
CA LEU A 437 -11.30 -16.29 -16.06
C LEU A 437 -11.98 -17.57 -15.53
N ALA A 438 -11.20 -18.54 -15.04
CA ALA A 438 -11.73 -19.76 -14.45
C ALA A 438 -12.62 -19.49 -13.22
N ARG A 439 -12.20 -18.58 -12.33
CA ARG A 439 -13.00 -18.21 -11.14
C ARG A 439 -14.31 -17.54 -11.53
N LEU A 440 -14.26 -16.63 -12.51
CA LEU A 440 -15.45 -15.97 -13.04
C LEU A 440 -16.44 -16.99 -13.60
N LEU A 441 -15.98 -17.89 -14.49
CA LEU A 441 -16.83 -18.93 -15.07
C LEU A 441 -17.37 -19.93 -14.04
N THR A 442 -16.62 -20.21 -12.97
CA THR A 442 -17.14 -21.02 -11.86
C THR A 442 -18.30 -20.34 -11.16
N GLN A 443 -18.16 -19.04 -10.90
CA GLN A 443 -19.15 -18.28 -10.14
C GLN A 443 -20.45 -18.09 -10.92
N ASP A 444 -20.38 -17.77 -12.23
CA ASP A 444 -21.57 -17.41 -13.02
C ASP A 444 -22.15 -18.54 -13.87
N ARG A 445 -21.36 -19.59 -14.15
CA ARG A 445 -21.75 -20.67 -15.08
C ARG A 445 -21.57 -22.05 -14.47
N GLY A 446 -21.14 -22.14 -13.21
CA GLY A 446 -20.86 -23.41 -12.54
C GLY A 446 -19.73 -24.20 -13.19
N VAL A 447 -18.89 -23.55 -14.01
CA VAL A 447 -17.78 -24.22 -14.69
C VAL A 447 -16.76 -24.65 -13.66
N ARG A 448 -16.40 -25.93 -13.68
CA ARG A 448 -15.46 -26.50 -12.71
C ARG A 448 -14.08 -25.83 -12.83
N ASN A 449 -13.70 -25.01 -11.85
CA ASN A 449 -12.33 -24.48 -11.76
C ASN A 449 -11.38 -25.50 -11.14
N HIS A 450 -10.50 -26.04 -11.99
CA HIS A 450 -9.50 -27.03 -11.62
C HIS A 450 -8.51 -26.57 -10.53
N MET A 451 -8.33 -25.26 -10.34
CA MET A 451 -7.44 -24.69 -9.33
C MET A 451 -8.06 -24.63 -7.93
N THR A 452 -9.39 -24.66 -7.82
CA THR A 452 -10.12 -24.57 -6.54
C THR A 452 -10.75 -25.90 -6.13
N LEU A 453 -10.37 -27.00 -6.78
CA LEU A 453 -10.95 -28.29 -6.45
C LEU A 453 -10.44 -28.80 -5.09
N PRO A 454 -11.30 -29.43 -4.28
CA PRO A 454 -10.93 -29.98 -2.98
C PRO A 454 -9.69 -30.87 -3.07
N PRO A 455 -8.78 -30.84 -2.09
CA PRO A 455 -7.63 -31.74 -2.07
C PRO A 455 -8.10 -33.19 -2.10
N PHE A 456 -7.34 -34.06 -2.76
CA PHE A 456 -7.60 -35.49 -2.70
C PHE A 456 -7.03 -36.05 -1.41
N ALA A 457 -7.89 -36.69 -0.62
CA ALA A 457 -7.45 -37.59 0.44
C ALA A 457 -7.02 -38.93 -0.17
N VAL A 458 -5.97 -39.55 0.38
CA VAL A 458 -5.51 -40.86 -0.10
C VAL A 458 -6.62 -41.89 0.07
N GLU A 459 -7.31 -41.83 1.20
CA GLU A 459 -8.43 -42.68 1.58
C GLU A 459 -9.59 -42.57 0.58
N GLN A 460 -9.86 -41.35 0.09
CA GLN A 460 -10.88 -41.10 -0.92
C GLN A 460 -10.51 -41.74 -2.26
N ILE A 461 -9.25 -41.63 -2.69
CA ILE A 461 -8.76 -42.29 -3.91
C ILE A 461 -8.87 -43.82 -3.79
N LEU A 462 -8.54 -44.37 -2.62
CA LEU A 462 -8.64 -45.81 -2.37
C LEU A 462 -10.10 -46.28 -2.39
N ALA A 463 -11.02 -45.54 -1.77
CA ALA A 463 -12.45 -45.87 -1.80
C ALA A 463 -13.01 -45.89 -3.23
N TRP A 464 -12.62 -44.92 -4.07
CA TRP A 464 -12.97 -44.93 -5.50
C TRP A 464 -12.39 -46.15 -6.22
N ALA A 465 -11.16 -46.56 -5.88
CA ALA A 465 -10.50 -47.68 -6.52
C ALA A 465 -11.11 -49.02 -6.10
N ASP A 466 -11.48 -49.15 -4.83
CA ASP A 466 -12.19 -50.30 -4.27
C ASP A 466 -13.57 -50.44 -4.97
N ALA A 467 -14.34 -49.36 -5.11
CA ALA A 467 -15.61 -49.36 -5.82
C ALA A 467 -15.46 -49.74 -7.30
N TYR A 468 -14.43 -49.23 -7.98
CA TYR A 468 -14.09 -49.61 -9.35
C TYR A 468 -13.75 -51.11 -9.46
N HIS A 469 -12.97 -51.64 -8.51
CA HIS A 469 -12.60 -53.05 -8.47
C HIS A 469 -13.81 -53.95 -8.21
N VAL A 470 -14.69 -53.60 -7.28
CA VAL A 470 -15.94 -54.34 -7.02
C VAL A 470 -16.80 -54.44 -8.29
N ARG A 471 -16.89 -53.35 -9.06
CA ARG A 471 -17.71 -53.30 -10.29
C ARG A 471 -17.09 -54.04 -11.48
N THR A 472 -15.76 -54.01 -11.63
CA THR A 472 -15.10 -54.47 -12.86
C THR A 472 -14.24 -55.73 -12.68
N GLY A 473 -13.98 -56.14 -11.43
CA GLY A 473 -13.02 -57.19 -11.10
C GLY A 473 -11.56 -56.82 -11.34
N ALA A 474 -11.27 -55.57 -11.73
CA ALA A 474 -9.93 -55.08 -12.01
C ALA A 474 -9.64 -53.78 -11.27
N TRP A 475 -8.40 -53.58 -10.84
CA TRP A 475 -7.98 -52.32 -10.25
C TRP A 475 -7.85 -51.23 -11.32
N PRO A 476 -8.23 -49.98 -11.02
CA PRO A 476 -8.18 -48.91 -12.01
C PRO A 476 -6.74 -48.54 -12.37
N CYS A 477 -6.56 -48.13 -13.62
CA CYS A 477 -5.34 -47.49 -14.11
C CYS A 477 -5.66 -46.07 -14.58
N VAL A 478 -4.65 -45.28 -14.93
CA VAL A 478 -4.84 -43.89 -15.38
C VAL A 478 -5.71 -43.75 -16.64
N LYS A 479 -5.94 -44.84 -17.38
CA LYS A 479 -6.79 -44.90 -18.59
C LYS A 479 -8.19 -45.47 -18.33
N SER A 480 -8.54 -45.79 -17.08
CA SER A 480 -9.83 -46.38 -16.70
C SER A 480 -11.03 -45.43 -16.84
N GLY A 481 -10.82 -44.21 -17.33
CA GLY A 481 -11.90 -43.27 -17.67
C GLY A 481 -12.44 -42.47 -16.47
N PRO A 482 -13.73 -42.06 -16.52
CA PRO A 482 -14.36 -41.26 -15.47
C PRO A 482 -14.55 -42.06 -14.16
N ILE A 483 -14.65 -41.34 -13.04
CA ILE A 483 -14.90 -41.90 -11.70
C ILE A 483 -16.38 -41.65 -11.36
N PRO A 484 -17.27 -42.66 -11.43
CA PRO A 484 -18.70 -42.47 -11.21
C PRO A 484 -19.06 -41.92 -9.83
N GLU A 485 -18.23 -42.21 -8.83
CA GLU A 485 -18.38 -41.76 -7.44
C GLU A 485 -17.97 -40.28 -7.25
N SER A 486 -17.43 -39.63 -8.28
CA SER A 486 -17.01 -38.23 -8.26
C SER A 486 -17.20 -37.59 -9.64
N PRO A 487 -18.42 -37.09 -9.94
CA PRO A 487 -18.75 -36.52 -11.25
C PRO A 487 -17.71 -35.51 -11.73
N GLY A 488 -17.17 -35.75 -12.93
CA GLY A 488 -16.14 -34.93 -13.58
C GLY A 488 -14.70 -35.16 -13.11
N GLU A 489 -14.44 -36.06 -12.15
CA GLU A 489 -13.09 -36.59 -11.94
C GLU A 489 -12.84 -37.80 -12.86
N THR A 490 -11.58 -37.98 -13.27
CA THR A 490 -11.14 -39.13 -14.06
C THR A 490 -9.92 -39.77 -13.41
N TRP A 491 -9.68 -41.03 -13.72
CA TRP A 491 -8.46 -41.71 -13.27
C TRP A 491 -7.18 -41.08 -13.82
N THR A 492 -7.25 -40.40 -14.97
CA THR A 492 -6.13 -39.60 -15.51
C THR A 492 -5.84 -38.38 -14.62
N THR A 493 -6.87 -37.69 -14.14
CA THR A 493 -6.74 -36.55 -13.21
C THR A 493 -6.10 -36.99 -11.90
N VAL A 494 -6.58 -38.10 -11.32
CA VAL A 494 -6.01 -38.70 -10.10
C VAL A 494 -4.54 -39.09 -10.30
N GLY A 495 -4.20 -39.76 -11.41
CA GLY A 495 -2.83 -40.13 -11.73
C GLY A 495 -1.90 -38.91 -11.89
N THR A 496 -2.39 -37.86 -12.54
CA THR A 496 -1.65 -36.59 -12.70
C THR A 496 -1.41 -35.93 -11.36
N ALA A 497 -2.43 -35.92 -10.48
CA ALA A 497 -2.30 -35.35 -9.15
C ALA A 497 -1.29 -36.12 -8.27
N LEU A 498 -1.33 -37.46 -8.29
CA LEU A 498 -0.37 -38.31 -7.57
C LEU A 498 1.07 -38.12 -8.06
N SER A 499 1.27 -37.98 -9.38
CA SER A 499 2.61 -37.84 -9.97
C SER A 499 3.22 -36.47 -9.76
N ARG A 500 2.43 -35.39 -9.93
CA ARG A 500 2.91 -34.00 -9.84
C ARG A 500 2.76 -33.38 -8.46
N GLY A 501 2.07 -34.03 -7.52
CA GLY A 501 1.81 -33.50 -6.18
C GLY A 501 0.78 -32.37 -6.20
N LEU A 502 -0.24 -32.53 -7.03
CA LEU A 502 -1.34 -31.57 -7.09
C LEU A 502 -2.43 -32.00 -6.08
N ARG A 503 -3.33 -31.08 -5.74
CA ARG A 503 -4.52 -31.37 -4.92
C ARG A 503 -4.16 -31.92 -3.52
N GLY A 504 -3.08 -31.43 -2.91
CA GLY A 504 -2.66 -31.82 -1.55
C GLY A 504 -1.88 -33.13 -1.45
N LEU A 505 -1.61 -33.80 -2.56
CA LEU A 505 -0.82 -35.03 -2.58
C LEU A 505 0.68 -34.71 -2.59
N ARG A 506 1.52 -35.59 -2.02
CA ARG A 506 2.98 -35.39 -1.89
C ARG A 506 3.75 -35.39 -3.22
N GLY A 507 3.13 -35.83 -4.30
CA GLY A 507 3.79 -35.97 -5.60
C GLY A 507 4.73 -37.16 -5.68
N ARG A 508 5.29 -37.38 -6.87
CA ARG A 508 6.18 -38.52 -7.18
C ARG A 508 5.59 -39.87 -6.82
N ASP A 509 4.26 -40.00 -6.73
CA ASP A 509 3.56 -41.28 -6.59
C ASP A 509 2.86 -41.64 -7.91
N SER A 510 2.31 -42.84 -8.01
CA SER A 510 1.45 -43.24 -9.12
C SER A 510 0.28 -44.05 -8.58
N LEU A 511 -0.86 -44.04 -9.29
CA LEU A 511 -2.03 -44.83 -8.88
C LEU A 511 -1.66 -46.30 -8.64
N ALA A 512 -0.84 -46.90 -9.52
CA ALA A 512 -0.38 -48.27 -9.36
C ALA A 512 0.51 -48.49 -8.11
N ARG A 513 1.37 -47.53 -7.75
CA ARG A 513 2.19 -47.62 -6.52
C ARG A 513 1.36 -47.44 -5.27
N LEU A 514 0.43 -46.49 -5.29
CA LEU A 514 -0.51 -46.27 -4.19
C LEU A 514 -1.34 -47.55 -3.94
N LEU A 515 -1.96 -48.11 -4.97
CA LEU A 515 -2.74 -49.35 -4.84
C LEU A 515 -1.86 -50.55 -4.43
N ALA A 516 -0.60 -50.59 -4.87
CA ALA A 516 0.29 -51.67 -4.47
C ALA A 516 0.65 -51.62 -2.99
N ARG A 517 0.92 -50.42 -2.49
CA ARG A 517 1.23 -50.18 -1.08
C ARG A 517 0.03 -50.45 -0.18
N GLU A 518 -1.14 -49.94 -0.53
CA GLU A 518 -2.30 -49.89 0.37
C GLU A 518 -3.27 -51.07 0.21
N ARG A 519 -3.20 -51.80 -0.91
CA ARG A 519 -4.12 -52.91 -1.24
C ARG A 519 -3.39 -54.18 -1.70
N GLY A 520 -2.06 -54.20 -1.60
CA GLY A 520 -1.25 -55.34 -2.03
C GLY A 520 -1.36 -55.63 -3.53
N THR A 521 -1.85 -54.67 -4.34
CA THR A 521 -1.98 -54.89 -5.77
C THR A 521 -0.59 -54.98 -6.41
N ARG A 522 -0.46 -55.81 -7.44
CA ARG A 522 0.83 -55.96 -8.09
C ARG A 522 1.14 -54.71 -8.93
N ASN A 523 2.13 -53.91 -8.54
CA ASN A 523 2.59 -52.77 -9.33
C ASN A 523 3.44 -53.26 -10.53
N PRO A 524 2.99 -53.06 -11.79
CA PRO A 524 3.74 -53.51 -12.97
C PRO A 524 5.12 -52.85 -13.13
N ALA A 525 5.32 -51.67 -12.54
CA ALA A 525 6.58 -50.92 -12.61
C ALA A 525 7.56 -51.26 -11.49
N ALA A 526 7.12 -51.91 -10.41
CA ALA A 526 7.98 -52.30 -9.28
C ALA A 526 8.09 -53.82 -9.14
N VAL A 527 7.90 -54.54 -10.24
CA VAL A 527 8.05 -55.99 -10.25
C VAL A 527 9.56 -56.31 -10.11
N PRO A 528 9.96 -57.19 -9.16
CA PRO A 528 11.36 -57.55 -8.96
C PRO A 528 12.04 -57.99 -10.26
N ALA A 529 13.32 -57.65 -10.44
CA ALA A 529 14.11 -58.17 -11.54
C ALA A 529 14.09 -59.72 -11.53
N LEU A 530 14.03 -60.33 -12.71
CA LEU A 530 14.15 -61.78 -12.85
C LEU A 530 15.55 -62.08 -13.37
N SER A 531 16.22 -63.04 -12.74
CA SER A 531 17.40 -63.65 -13.35
C SER A 531 16.99 -64.83 -14.22
N VAL A 532 17.77 -65.09 -15.28
CA VAL A 532 17.58 -66.29 -16.11
C VAL A 532 17.67 -67.55 -15.24
N GLU A 533 18.54 -67.57 -14.23
CA GLU A 533 18.70 -68.71 -13.33
C GLU A 533 17.46 -68.95 -12.45
N GLN A 534 16.83 -67.90 -11.94
CA GLN A 534 15.57 -68.00 -11.20
C GLN A 534 14.47 -68.61 -12.08
N ILE A 535 14.41 -68.19 -13.35
CA ILE A 535 13.46 -68.76 -14.31
C ILE A 535 13.78 -70.24 -14.58
N ARG A 536 15.05 -70.62 -14.76
CA ARG A 536 15.48 -72.02 -14.92
C ARG A 536 15.06 -72.89 -13.74
N GLN A 537 15.21 -72.38 -12.50
CA GLN A 537 14.76 -73.08 -11.30
C GLN A 537 13.25 -73.35 -11.32
N TRP A 538 12.44 -72.35 -11.68
CA TRP A 538 10.99 -72.52 -11.82
C TRP A 538 10.63 -73.50 -12.94
N VAL A 539 11.34 -73.45 -14.07
CA VAL A 539 11.11 -74.34 -15.23
C VAL A 539 11.40 -75.80 -14.86
N ARG A 540 12.51 -76.07 -14.17
CA ARG A 540 12.85 -77.40 -13.64
C ARG A 540 11.87 -77.87 -12.57
N ALA A 541 11.43 -77.00 -11.66
CA ALA A 541 10.43 -77.34 -10.64
C ALA A 541 9.08 -77.73 -11.26
N HIS A 542 8.64 -76.98 -12.28
CA HIS A 542 7.44 -77.30 -13.05
C HIS A 542 7.54 -78.65 -13.77
N CYS A 543 8.66 -78.91 -14.44
CA CYS A 543 8.90 -80.17 -15.14
C CYS A 543 8.93 -81.37 -14.18
N ARG A 544 9.62 -81.25 -13.03
CA ARG A 544 9.60 -82.29 -11.98
C ARG A 544 8.19 -82.62 -11.48
N ARG A 545 7.32 -81.61 -11.41
CA ARG A 545 5.94 -81.76 -10.89
C ARG A 545 4.96 -82.30 -11.93
N THR A 546 5.12 -81.95 -13.20
CA THR A 546 4.12 -82.22 -14.25
C THR A 546 4.59 -83.21 -15.31
N GLY A 547 5.88 -83.55 -15.35
CA GLY A 547 6.50 -84.32 -16.43
C GLY A 547 6.64 -83.55 -17.75
N CYS A 548 6.25 -82.27 -17.80
CA CYS A 548 6.26 -81.45 -19.00
C CYS A 548 6.97 -80.11 -18.76
N TRP A 549 7.60 -79.55 -19.79
CA TRP A 549 8.14 -78.19 -19.73
C TRP A 549 7.02 -77.13 -19.80
N PRO A 550 7.14 -76.02 -19.05
CA PRO A 550 6.08 -75.02 -18.96
C PRO A 550 5.90 -74.25 -20.28
N ARG A 551 4.64 -74.09 -20.68
CA ARG A 551 4.17 -73.25 -21.78
C ARG A 551 3.67 -71.92 -21.25
N ARG A 552 3.55 -70.94 -22.16
CA ARG A 552 3.03 -69.59 -21.86
C ARG A 552 1.70 -69.62 -21.07
N ASN A 553 0.83 -70.58 -21.33
CA ASN A 553 -0.53 -70.61 -20.80
C ASN A 553 -0.71 -71.54 -19.59
N ASP A 554 0.36 -72.09 -19.02
CA ASP A 554 0.28 -73.07 -17.93
C ASP A 554 -0.05 -72.46 -16.55
N GLY A 555 -0.63 -71.25 -16.56
CA GLY A 555 -1.18 -70.60 -15.37
C GLY A 555 -0.12 -70.03 -14.41
N PRO A 556 -0.44 -69.98 -13.10
CA PRO A 556 0.43 -69.39 -12.08
C PRO A 556 1.66 -70.26 -11.79
N ILE A 557 2.74 -69.62 -11.30
CA ILE A 557 3.97 -70.28 -10.87
C ILE A 557 3.90 -70.48 -9.35
N PRO A 558 3.73 -71.72 -8.84
CA PRO A 558 3.58 -71.96 -7.40
C PRO A 558 4.74 -71.44 -6.56
N GLU A 559 5.95 -71.50 -7.11
CA GLU A 559 7.19 -71.07 -6.48
C GLU A 559 7.35 -69.53 -6.43
N ALA A 560 6.44 -68.79 -7.08
CA ALA A 560 6.48 -67.34 -7.15
C ALA A 560 5.06 -66.75 -7.10
N PRO A 561 4.50 -66.56 -5.89
CA PRO A 561 3.15 -66.02 -5.71
C PRO A 561 2.90 -64.75 -6.54
N GLY A 562 1.84 -64.79 -7.34
CA GLY A 562 1.46 -63.71 -8.24
C GLY A 562 2.14 -63.72 -9.61
N GLU A 563 3.14 -64.58 -9.86
CA GLU A 563 3.72 -64.82 -11.18
C GLU A 563 2.91 -65.84 -12.00
N THR A 564 2.96 -65.68 -13.32
CA THR A 564 2.33 -66.59 -14.28
C THR A 564 3.31 -66.85 -15.41
N TRP A 565 3.26 -68.03 -16.00
CA TRP A 565 4.13 -68.36 -17.14
C TRP A 565 3.98 -67.38 -18.31
N ALA A 566 2.79 -66.83 -18.54
CA ALA A 566 2.54 -65.82 -19.57
C ALA A 566 3.37 -64.54 -19.36
N ARG A 567 3.55 -64.12 -18.11
CA ARG A 567 4.31 -62.92 -17.73
C ARG A 567 5.82 -63.17 -17.84
N VAL A 568 6.28 -64.33 -17.40
CA VAL A 568 7.70 -64.73 -17.56
C VAL A 568 8.05 -64.84 -19.04
N TYR A 569 7.19 -65.47 -19.84
CA TYR A 569 7.34 -65.54 -21.30
C TYR A 569 7.44 -64.14 -21.93
N HIS A 570 6.53 -63.23 -21.57
CA HIS A 570 6.59 -61.85 -22.08
C HIS A 570 7.89 -61.16 -21.68
N ALA A 571 8.32 -61.29 -20.42
CA ALA A 571 9.55 -60.67 -19.93
C ALA A 571 10.79 -61.19 -20.67
N LEU A 572 10.89 -62.50 -20.89
CA LEU A 572 11.96 -63.13 -21.68
C LEU A 572 11.99 -62.63 -23.13
N ARG A 573 10.81 -62.51 -23.76
CA ARG A 573 10.69 -62.08 -25.15
C ARG A 573 11.08 -60.62 -25.35
N THR A 574 10.61 -59.73 -24.47
CA THR A 574 10.78 -58.27 -24.62
C THR A 574 11.97 -57.69 -23.87
N GLY A 575 12.72 -58.50 -23.12
CA GLY A 575 13.86 -58.04 -22.31
C GLY A 575 13.45 -57.16 -21.12
N LEU A 576 12.25 -57.39 -20.57
CA LEU A 576 11.80 -56.65 -19.39
C LEU A 576 12.32 -57.33 -18.11
N ARG A 577 12.37 -56.57 -17.02
CA ARG A 577 12.80 -57.05 -15.68
C ARG A 577 14.27 -57.51 -15.62
N GLY A 578 15.14 -56.90 -16.42
CA GLY A 578 16.58 -57.19 -16.41
C GLY A 578 17.00 -58.41 -17.24
N LEU A 579 16.08 -58.98 -18.03
CA LEU A 579 16.36 -60.10 -18.93
C LEU A 579 16.92 -59.59 -20.26
N PRO A 580 17.76 -60.38 -20.96
CA PRO A 580 18.44 -59.95 -22.19
C PRO A 580 17.51 -59.71 -23.40
N GLY A 581 16.26 -60.19 -23.35
CA GLY A 581 15.33 -60.11 -24.48
C GLY A 581 15.60 -61.15 -25.55
N GLY A 582 14.65 -61.36 -26.46
CA GLY A 582 14.80 -62.31 -27.58
C GLY A 582 14.80 -63.80 -27.19
N SER A 583 14.60 -64.12 -25.90
CA SER A 583 14.52 -65.50 -25.41
C SER A 583 13.07 -65.98 -25.30
N SER A 584 12.87 -67.27 -25.09
CA SER A 584 11.57 -67.90 -24.90
C SER A 584 11.63 -68.97 -23.80
N LEU A 585 10.47 -69.32 -23.22
CA LEU A 585 10.39 -70.43 -22.25
C LEU A 585 10.92 -71.75 -22.83
N ALA A 586 10.72 -71.98 -24.13
CA ALA A 586 11.20 -73.18 -24.82
C ALA A 586 12.74 -73.23 -24.88
N GLN A 587 13.40 -72.10 -25.18
CA GLN A 587 14.87 -72.03 -25.18
C GLN A 587 15.43 -72.23 -23.77
N VAL A 588 14.84 -71.58 -22.76
CA VAL A 588 15.26 -71.78 -21.36
C VAL A 588 15.07 -73.24 -20.91
N ALA A 589 14.01 -73.91 -21.38
CA ALA A 589 13.78 -75.33 -21.12
C ALA A 589 14.82 -76.23 -21.82
N GLN A 590 15.14 -75.97 -23.09
CA GLN A 590 16.19 -76.68 -23.84
C GLN A 590 17.56 -76.53 -23.16
N GLU A 591 17.90 -75.33 -22.70
CA GLU A 591 19.13 -75.08 -21.93
C GLU A 591 19.15 -75.85 -20.60
N CYS A 592 18.00 -76.00 -19.94
CA CYS A 592 17.89 -76.80 -18.72
C CYS A 592 18.07 -78.30 -18.97
N GLU A 593 17.64 -78.80 -20.14
CA GLU A 593 17.78 -80.20 -20.57
C GLU A 593 19.22 -80.52 -20.96
N ALA A 594 19.88 -79.60 -21.68
CA ALA A 594 21.27 -79.74 -22.13
C ALA A 594 22.30 -79.66 -20.99
N THR A 595 21.91 -79.16 -19.81
CA THR A 595 22.79 -79.05 -18.64
C THR A 595 22.37 -80.08 -17.59
N PRO A 596 22.79 -81.37 -17.70
CA PRO A 596 22.51 -82.37 -16.69
C PRO A 596 23.08 -81.90 -15.35
N ALA A 597 22.28 -82.00 -14.29
CA ALA A 597 22.69 -81.59 -12.95
C ALA A 597 23.97 -82.35 -12.58
N VAL A 598 25.11 -81.65 -12.57
CA VAL A 598 26.33 -82.15 -11.96
C VAL A 598 25.97 -82.42 -10.50
N GLN A 599 25.81 -83.70 -10.15
CA GLN A 599 25.58 -84.13 -8.77
C GLN A 599 26.80 -83.68 -7.96
N SER A 600 26.63 -82.58 -7.24
CA SER A 600 27.53 -82.13 -6.19
C SER A 600 27.43 -83.13 -5.02
N CYS A 601 28.19 -84.22 -5.11
CA CYS A 601 28.61 -84.99 -3.94
C CYS A 601 29.61 -84.11 -3.18
N VAL A 602 29.16 -83.47 -2.10
CA VAL A 602 30.03 -82.97 -1.03
C VAL A 602 29.67 -83.77 0.22
N SER A 603 30.64 -84.57 0.66
CA SER A 603 30.67 -85.30 1.93
C SER A 603 30.80 -84.38 3.13
#